data_AF-A0A3S0B936-F1
#
_entry.id   AF-A0A3S0B936-F1
#
_cell.length_a   1.000
_cell.length_b   1.000
_cell.length_c   1.000
_cell.angle_alpha   90.00
_cell.angle_beta   90.00
_cell.angle_gamma   90.00
#
_symmetry.space_group_name_H-M   'P 1'
#
loop_
_entity.id
_entity.type
_entity.pdbx_description
1 polymer ?
#
loop_
_entity_poly.entity_id
_entity_poly.type
_entity_poly.pdbx_seq_one_letter_code
_entity_poly.pdbx_strand_id
1 'polypeptide(L)'
;MNFEGIYCFDTASVRFAFYPEGPGGPRVIAQISEETLHDEFGAREVGDRLLEACRQHFHVIEPVAVARYQAGPHRSITLTIDDFALHA
;
A
#
# COMPACT_ATOMS: atom_id res chain seq x y z
N MET A 1 6.92 -3.23 -13.68
CA MET A 1 6.36 -2.33 -12.65
C MET A 1 7.50 -1.78 -11.82
N ASN A 2 7.60 -0.46 -11.69
CA ASN A 2 8.60 0.19 -10.85
C ASN A 2 7.93 0.46 -9.49
N PHE A 3 8.01 -0.48 -8.56
CA PHE A 3 7.50 -0.27 -7.21
C PHE A 3 8.48 0.64 -6.48
N GLU A 4 7.98 1.76 -5.97
CA GLU A 4 8.74 2.70 -5.17
C GLU A 4 8.17 2.71 -3.75
N GLY A 5 8.83 2.02 -2.84
CA GLY A 5 8.41 1.98 -1.44
C GLY A 5 9.57 1.88 -0.46
N ILE A 6 9.29 2.28 0.77
CA ILE A 6 10.22 2.23 1.90
C ILE A 6 9.51 1.62 3.11
N TYR A 7 10.26 0.86 3.91
CA TYR A 7 9.74 0.34 5.17
C TYR A 7 9.99 1.37 6.28
N CYS A 8 8.92 1.83 6.89
CA CYS A 8 8.93 2.73 8.03
C CYS A 8 8.88 1.88 9.31
N PHE A 9 10.04 1.71 9.95
CA PHE A 9 10.16 0.96 11.21
C PHE A 9 9.37 1.60 12.36
N ASP A 10 9.34 2.95 12.42
CA ASP A 10 8.63 3.72 13.45
C ASP A 10 7.12 3.39 13.51
N THR A 11 6.50 3.22 12.34
CA THR A 11 5.06 2.95 12.23
C THR A 11 4.76 1.51 11.82
N ALA A 12 5.76 0.62 11.80
CA ALA A 12 5.66 -0.75 11.27
C ALA A 12 4.80 -0.81 9.99
N SER A 13 5.16 0.00 8.99
CA SER A 13 4.35 0.17 7.76
C SER A 13 5.23 0.35 6.54
N VAL A 14 4.76 -0.11 5.38
CA VAL A 14 5.38 0.20 4.09
C VAL A 14 4.74 1.45 3.51
N ARG A 15 5.54 2.48 3.24
CA ARG A 15 5.11 3.65 2.46
C ARG A 15 5.48 3.43 1.01
N PHE A 16 4.54 3.66 0.11
CA PHE A 16 4.75 3.48 -1.32
C PHE A 16 4.16 4.63 -2.13
N ALA A 17 4.76 4.88 -3.30
CA ALA A 17 4.22 5.81 -4.28
C ALA A 17 3.28 5.08 -5.25
N PHE A 18 2.20 5.75 -5.61
CA PHE A 18 1.27 5.31 -6.64
C PHE A 18 0.78 6.51 -7.46
N TYR A 19 0.19 6.22 -8.61
CA TYR A 19 -0.23 7.23 -9.58
C TYR A 19 -1.70 7.03 -9.95
N PRO A 20 -2.64 7.72 -9.27
CA PRO A 20 -4.08 7.48 -9.48
C PRO A 20 -4.56 7.79 -10.90
N GLU A 21 -3.88 8.68 -11.61
CA GLU A 21 -4.19 9.04 -13.01
C GLU A 21 -3.20 8.41 -14.02
N GLY A 22 -2.42 7.42 -13.57
CA GLY A 22 -1.36 6.79 -14.36
C GLY A 22 -0.04 7.59 -14.38
N PRO A 23 0.97 7.16 -15.15
CA PRO A 23 2.36 7.62 -15.01
C PRO A 23 2.61 9.12 -15.29
N GLY A 24 1.65 9.81 -15.93
CA GLY A 24 1.69 11.27 -16.11
C GLY A 24 0.95 12.07 -15.03
N GLY A 25 0.28 11.38 -14.11
CA GLY A 25 -0.52 11.95 -13.03
C GLY A 25 0.28 12.36 -11.80
N PRO A 26 -0.41 12.89 -10.77
CA PRO A 26 0.23 13.25 -9.52
C PRO A 26 0.80 12.01 -8.84
N ARG A 27 2.04 12.11 -8.36
CA ARG A 27 2.64 11.09 -7.49
C ARG A 27 2.07 11.24 -6.10
N VAL A 28 1.34 10.24 -5.63
CA VAL A 28 0.71 10.22 -4.31
C VAL A 28 1.40 9.16 -3.45
N ILE A 29 1.54 9.45 -2.15
CA ILE A 29 2.12 8.51 -1.18
C ILE A 29 1.00 7.91 -0.35
N ALA A 30 0.95 6.58 -0.31
CA ALA A 30 0.12 5.81 0.61
C ALA A 30 1.02 5.02 1.55
N GLN A 31 0.44 4.53 2.64
CA GLN A 31 1.07 3.58 3.54
C GLN A 31 0.15 2.39 3.77
N ILE A 32 0.75 1.22 3.96
CA ILE A 32 0.07 -0.01 4.36
C ILE A 32 0.77 -0.57 5.59
N SER A 33 0.00 -0.93 6.61
CA SER A 33 0.56 -1.46 7.84
C SER A 33 1.11 -2.88 7.66
N GLU A 34 2.16 -3.21 8.42
CA GLU A 34 2.74 -4.56 8.47
C GLU A 34 1.68 -5.60 8.81
N GLU A 35 0.84 -5.34 9.80
CA GLU A 35 -0.29 -6.21 10.17
C GLU A 35 -1.17 -6.56 8.97
N THR A 36 -1.54 -5.58 8.15
CA THR A 36 -2.35 -5.80 6.94
C THR A 36 -1.60 -6.60 5.89
N LEU A 37 -0.29 -6.35 5.71
CA LEU A 37 0.54 -7.16 4.81
C LEU A 37 0.64 -8.62 5.28
N HIS A 38 0.69 -8.85 6.58
CA HIS A 38 0.77 -10.18 7.16
C HIS A 38 -0.56 -10.94 7.05
N ASP A 39 -1.68 -10.29 7.38
CA ASP A 39 -2.99 -10.94 7.45
C ASP A 39 -3.59 -11.16 6.05
N GLU A 40 -3.62 -10.11 5.22
CA GLU A 40 -4.28 -10.17 3.90
C GLU A 40 -3.40 -10.82 2.83
N PHE A 41 -2.08 -10.62 2.91
CA PHE A 41 -1.14 -11.07 1.88
C PHE A 41 -0.24 -12.22 2.35
N GLY A 42 -0.42 -12.70 3.59
CA GLY A 42 0.35 -13.82 4.14
C GLY A 42 1.84 -13.53 4.27
N ALA A 43 2.25 -12.26 4.24
CA ALA A 43 3.64 -11.85 4.37
C ALA A 43 4.12 -12.17 5.79
N ARG A 44 4.63 -13.38 6.04
CA ARG A 44 5.16 -13.78 7.37
C ARG A 44 6.53 -13.18 7.69
N GLU A 45 7.02 -12.28 6.84
CA GLU A 45 8.39 -11.81 6.81
C GLU A 45 8.45 -10.37 7.31
N VAL A 46 9.53 -9.97 7.98
CA VAL A 46 9.70 -8.63 8.55
C VAL A 46 10.76 -7.82 7.79
N GLY A 47 10.68 -6.49 7.89
CA GLY A 47 11.67 -5.57 7.32
C GLY A 47 11.72 -5.56 5.79
N ASP A 48 12.90 -5.78 5.21
CA ASP A 48 13.12 -5.66 3.75
C ASP A 48 12.23 -6.60 2.92
N ARG A 49 11.84 -7.74 3.49
CA ARG A 49 10.95 -8.70 2.83
C ARG A 49 9.49 -8.25 2.77
N LEU A 50 9.06 -7.33 3.66
CA LEU A 50 7.75 -6.67 3.51
C LEU A 50 7.69 -5.81 2.26
N LEU A 51 8.81 -5.20 1.86
CA LEU A 51 8.87 -4.44 0.61
C LEU A 51 8.70 -5.36 -0.59
N GLU A 52 9.29 -6.56 -0.54
CA GLU A 52 9.11 -7.55 -1.59
C GLU A 52 7.68 -8.07 -1.68
N ALA A 53 7.06 -8.40 -0.53
CA ALA A 53 5.66 -8.80 -0.47
C ALA A 53 4.74 -7.68 -1.01
N CYS A 54 4.92 -6.45 -0.53
CA CYS A 54 4.17 -5.30 -1.00
C CYS A 54 4.35 -5.07 -2.52
N ARG A 55 5.57 -5.27 -3.05
CA ARG A 55 5.86 -5.18 -4.48
C ARG A 55 5.15 -6.28 -5.29
N GLN A 56 5.15 -7.52 -4.80
CA GLN A 56 4.49 -8.66 -5.47
C GLN A 56 2.97 -8.47 -5.52
N HIS A 57 2.39 -7.97 -4.42
CA HIS A 57 0.96 -7.74 -4.29
C HIS A 57 0.52 -6.33 -4.70
N PHE A 58 1.42 -5.52 -5.27
CA PHE A 58 1.15 -4.13 -5.62
C PHE A 58 -0.04 -3.99 -6.59
N HIS A 59 -0.25 -4.96 -7.47
CA HIS A 59 -1.38 -4.99 -8.38
C HIS A 59 -2.76 -5.06 -7.68
N VAL A 60 -2.82 -5.54 -6.42
CA VAL A 60 -4.02 -5.53 -5.57
C VAL A 60 -4.05 -4.30 -4.68
N ILE A 61 -2.89 -3.87 -4.17
CA ILE A 61 -2.77 -2.74 -3.24
C ILE A 61 -3.02 -1.40 -3.96
N GLU A 62 -2.49 -1.21 -5.16
CA GLU A 62 -2.63 0.01 -5.96
C GLU A 62 -4.11 0.42 -6.19
N PRO A 63 -5.01 -0.44 -6.70
CA PRO A 63 -6.38 -0.04 -6.94
C PRO A 63 -7.13 0.35 -5.66
N VAL A 64 -6.81 -0.28 -4.52
CA VAL A 64 -7.38 0.10 -3.22
C VAL A 64 -6.86 1.47 -2.78
N ALA A 65 -5.56 1.74 -2.96
CA ALA A 65 -4.99 3.07 -2.71
C ALA A 65 -5.65 4.16 -3.57
N VAL A 66 -5.91 3.85 -4.85
CA VAL A 66 -6.59 4.77 -5.78
C VAL A 66 -8.05 5.01 -5.34
N ALA A 67 -8.79 3.97 -4.97
CA ALA A 67 -10.16 4.13 -4.47
C ALA A 67 -10.18 4.99 -3.21
N ARG A 68 -9.23 4.79 -2.29
CA ARG A 68 -9.08 5.59 -1.08
C ARG A 68 -8.75 7.05 -1.37
N TYR A 69 -7.86 7.30 -2.34
CA TYR A 69 -7.53 8.64 -2.81
C TYR A 69 -8.74 9.36 -3.40
N GLN A 70 -9.52 8.68 -4.24
CA GLN A 70 -10.74 9.24 -4.85
C GLN A 70 -11.81 9.57 -3.78
N ALA A 71 -11.91 8.76 -2.73
CA ALA A 71 -12.81 9.02 -1.62
C ALA A 71 -12.37 10.18 -0.71
N GLY A 72 -11.09 10.58 -0.75
CA GLY A 72 -10.56 11.63 0.14
C GLY A 72 -9.14 12.10 -0.22
N PRO A 73 -8.97 12.90 -1.29
CA PRO A 73 -7.66 13.17 -1.93
C PRO A 73 -6.68 14.04 -1.10
N HIS A 74 -7.09 14.55 0.06
CA HIS A 74 -6.29 15.43 0.92
C HIS A 74 -5.87 14.81 2.26
N ARG A 75 -6.18 13.54 2.49
CA ARG A 75 -5.80 12.84 3.72
C ARG A 75 -4.62 11.91 3.48
N SER A 76 -3.84 11.69 4.53
CA SER A 76 -2.89 10.58 4.58
C SER A 76 -3.62 9.28 4.30
N ILE A 77 -3.23 8.59 3.23
CA ILE A 77 -3.82 7.33 2.84
C ILE A 77 -3.11 6.23 3.60
N THR A 78 -3.82 5.67 4.58
CA THR A 78 -3.41 4.46 5.29
C THR A 78 -4.35 3.35 4.88
N LEU A 79 -3.80 2.32 4.25
CA LEU A 79 -4.48 1.08 3.95
C LEU A 79 -4.36 0.15 5.14
N THR A 80 -5.51 -0.36 5.57
CA THR A 80 -5.69 -1.25 6.69
C THR A 80 -6.43 -2.50 6.22
N ILE A 81 -6.55 -3.50 7.09
CA ILE A 81 -7.28 -4.73 6.79
C ILE A 81 -8.73 -4.47 6.34
N ASP A 82 -9.38 -3.44 6.88
CA ASP A 82 -10.75 -3.07 6.53
C ASP A 82 -10.89 -2.65 5.05
N ASP A 83 -9.83 -2.08 4.46
CA ASP A 83 -9.81 -1.68 3.06
C ASP A 83 -9.76 -2.89 2.10
N PHE A 84 -9.41 -4.09 2.60
CA PHE A 84 -9.31 -5.33 1.83
C PHE A 84 -10.40 -6.35 2.18
N ALA A 85 -10.95 -6.31 3.41
CA ALA A 85 -12.01 -7.20 3.88
C ALA A 85 -13.31 -7.14 3.05
N LEU A 86 -13.54 -6.06 2.29
CA LEU A 86 -14.71 -5.87 1.42
C LEU A 86 -14.61 -6.57 0.05
N HIS A 87 -13.56 -7.35 -0.21
CA HIS A 87 -13.34 -8.08 -1.47
C HIS A 87 -13.34 -9.62 -1.34
N ALA A 88 -13.80 -10.17 -0.21
CA ALA A 88 -14.00 -11.61 -0.01
C ALA A 88 -15.33 -12.13 -0.57
#